data_AF-A0A0B5H0R7-F1
#
_entry.id   AF-A0A0B5H0R7-F1
#
_cell.length_a   1.000
_cell.length_b   1.000
_cell.length_c   1.000
_cell.angle_alpha   90.00
_cell.angle_beta   90.00
_cell.angle_gamma   90.00
#
_symmetry.space_group_name_H-M   'P 1'
#
loop_
_entity.id
_entity.type
_entity.pdbx_description
1 polymer ?
#
loop_
_entity_poly.entity_id
_entity_poly.type
_entity_poly.pdbx_seq_one_letter_code
_entity_poly.pdbx_strand_id
1 'polypeptide(L)' 'MAKPSVSIPDELLDKFDAKIDEKRRSGEMDLDTTRSEVVQNLMREWLEGNLNLTSKKSKPKPTAD' A
#
# COMPACT_ATOMS: atom_id res chain seq x y z
N MET A 1 16.79 8.73 -1.13
CA MET A 1 15.69 7.78 -1.42
C MET A 1 15.14 8.06 -2.80
N ALA A 2 14.71 7.03 -3.53
CA ALA A 2 14.04 7.20 -4.81
C ALA A 2 12.74 8.00 -4.61
N LYS A 3 12.41 8.89 -5.57
CA LYS A 3 11.16 9.64 -5.62
C LYS A 3 10.30 9.10 -6.77
N PRO A 4 9.65 7.94 -6.59
CA PRO A 4 8.79 7.39 -7.63
C PRO A 4 7.59 8.32 -7.84
N SER A 5 7.24 8.53 -9.11
CA SER A 5 5.99 9.17 -9.52
C SER A 5 5.11 8.13 -10.19
N VAL A 6 3.82 8.16 -9.88
CA VAL A 6 2.81 7.31 -10.52
C VAL A 6 1.72 8.19 -11.12
N SER A 7 1.26 7.82 -12.31
CA SER A 7 0.11 8.46 -12.95
C SER A 7 -1.16 7.72 -12.55
N ILE A 8 -2.14 8.46 -12.07
CA ILE A 8 -3.42 7.93 -11.60
C ILE A 8 -4.52 8.74 -12.31
N PRO A 9 -5.62 8.10 -12.78
CA PRO A 9 -6.75 8.83 -13.33
C PRO A 9 -7.34 9.80 -12.30
N ASP A 10 -7.68 11.02 -12.72
CA ASP A 10 -8.17 12.09 -11.84
C ASP A 10 -9.42 11.66 -11.05
N GLU A 11 -10.38 10.97 -11.70
CA GLU A 11 -11.59 10.47 -11.02
C GLU A 11 -11.28 9.49 -9.88
N LEU A 12 -10.20 8.71 -9.99
CA LEU A 12 -9.78 7.80 -8.93
C LEU A 12 -9.11 8.57 -7.80
N LEU A 13 -8.32 9.59 -8.15
CA LEU A 13 -7.64 10.45 -7.19
C LEU A 13 -8.65 11.22 -6.33
N ASP A 14 -9.69 11.77 -6.96
CA ASP A 14 -10.76 12.50 -6.26
C ASP A 14 -11.51 11.60 -5.29
N LYS A 15 -11.84 10.38 -5.71
CA LYS A 15 -12.50 9.39 -4.82
C LYS A 15 -11.59 8.99 -3.66
N PHE A 16 -10.28 8.87 -3.92
CA PHE A 16 -9.31 8.54 -2.90
C PHE A 16 -9.20 9.65 -1.84
N ASP A 17 -9.09 10.90 -2.28
CA ASP A 17 -9.04 12.06 -1.39
C ASP A 17 -10.33 12.22 -0.56
N ALA A 18 -11.49 12.04 -1.20
CA ALA A 18 -12.78 12.06 -0.51
C ALA A 18 -12.84 11.01 0.62
N LYS A 19 -12.24 9.83 0.39
CA LYS A 19 -12.20 8.77 1.40
C LYS A 19 -11.21 9.06 2.52
N ILE A 20 -10.06 9.67 2.22
CA ILE A 20 -9.12 10.15 3.24
C ILE A 20 -9.82 11.17 4.16
N ASP A 21 -10.53 12.13 3.58
CA ASP A 21 -11.23 13.16 4.34
C ASP A 21 -12.37 12.60 5.20
N GLU A 22 -13.10 11.61 4.69
CA GLU A 22 -14.10 10.88 5.48
C GLU A 22 -13.47 10.23 6.72
N LYS A 23 -12.34 9.52 6.54
CA LYS A 23 -11.62 8.86 7.64
C LYS A 23 -10.98 9.83 8.64
N ARG A 24 -10.53 10.98 8.17
CA ARG A 24 -10.06 12.06 9.04
C ARG A 24 -11.19 12.60 9.91
N ARG A 25 -12.38 12.82 9.33
CA ARG A 25 -13.56 13.30 10.06
C ARG A 25 -14.10 12.28 11.05
N SER A 26 -13.98 10.98 10.78
CA SER A 26 -14.36 9.95 11.73
C SER A 26 -13.37 9.79 12.90
N GLY A 27 -12.19 10.42 12.83
CA GLY A 27 -11.13 10.27 13.82
C GLY A 27 -10.31 8.97 13.68
N GLU A 28 -10.52 8.22 12.60
CA GLU A 28 -9.73 7.01 12.29
C GLU A 28 -8.35 7.32 11.71
N MET A 29 -8.13 8.55 11.26
CA MET A 29 -6.87 9.01 10.65
C MET A 29 -6.49 10.39 11.15
N ASP A 30 -5.20 10.61 11.35
CA ASP A 30 -4.67 11.91 11.76
C ASP A 30 -4.85 12.96 10.64
N LEU A 31 -5.22 14.17 11.05
CA LEU A 31 -5.51 15.30 10.18
C LEU A 31 -4.28 15.73 9.37
N ASP A 32 -3.09 15.56 9.96
CA ASP A 32 -1.82 15.95 9.33
C ASP A 32 -1.25 14.89 8.37
N THR A 33 -1.86 13.70 8.29
CA THR A 33 -1.38 12.61 7.41
C THR A 33 -1.47 13.03 5.95
N THR A 34 -0.36 13.00 5.20
CA THR A 34 -0.37 13.34 3.78
C THR A 34 -0.86 12.19 2.89
N ARG A 35 -1.36 12.52 1.68
CA ARG A 35 -1.75 11.52 0.68
C ARG A 35 -0.62 10.51 0.41
N SER A 36 0.62 10.99 0.31
CA SER A 36 1.78 10.13 0.04
C SER A 36 2.06 9.17 1.19
N GLU A 37 1.86 9.58 2.44
CA GLU A 37 2.00 8.69 3.60
C GLU A 37 0.92 7.61 3.60
N VAL A 38 -0.34 7.97 3.31
CA VAL A 38 -1.43 6.99 3.19
C VAL A 38 -1.10 5.96 2.11
N VAL A 39 -0.67 6.39 0.93
CA VAL A 39 -0.28 5.48 -0.16
C VAL A 39 0.88 4.58 0.25
N GLN A 40 1.91 5.13 0.89
CA GLN A 40 3.05 4.33 1.35
C GLN A 40 2.65 3.29 2.39
N ASN A 41 1.77 3.63 3.33
CA ASN A 41 1.29 2.69 4.33
C ASN A 41 0.47 1.57 3.68
N LEU A 42 -0.48 1.91 2.80
CA LEU A 42 -1.26 0.91 2.07
C LEU A 42 -0.38 -0.04 1.24
N MET A 43 0.66 0.51 0.59
CA MET A 43 1.62 -0.30 -0.15
C MET A 43 2.44 -1.22 0.77
N ARG A 44 2.86 -0.75 1.96
CA ARG A 44 3.56 -1.59 2.95
C ARG A 44 2.65 -2.70 3.46
N GLU A 45 1.43 -2.38 3.89
CA GLU A 45 0.45 -3.35 4.38
C GLU A 45 0.14 -4.42 3.32
N TRP A 46 0.00 -4.01 2.06
CA TRP A 46 -0.18 -4.93 0.95
C TRP A 46 1.04 -5.84 0.75
N LEU A 47 2.25 -5.28 0.78
CA LEU A 47 3.49 -6.06 0.66
C LEU A 47 3.64 -7.05 1.81
N GLU A 48 3.38 -6.64 3.05
CA GLU A 48 3.45 -7.50 4.23
C GLU A 48 2.39 -8.63 4.18
N GLY A 49 1.16 -8.30 3.77
CA GLY A 49 0.10 -9.28 3.55
C GLY A 49 0.44 -10.29 2.45
N ASN A 50 1.02 -9.82 1.34
CA ASN A 50 1.37 -10.69 0.20
C ASN A 50 2.67 -11.47 0.38
N LEU A 51 3.70 -10.92 1.04
CA LEU A 51 4.94 -11.66 1.33
C LEU A 51 4.66 -12.91 2.18
N ASN A 52 3.69 -12.81 3.09
CA ASN A 52 3.22 -13.94 3.90
C ASN A 52 2.46 -15.00 3.08
N LEU A 53 1.86 -14.62 1.95
CA LEU A 53 1.22 -15.56 1.01
C LEU A 53 2.24 -16.23 0.08
N THR A 54 3.29 -15.53 -0.34
CA THR A 54 4.28 -16.04 -1.30
C THR A 54 5.43 -16.82 -0.66
N SER A 55 5.75 -16.60 0.62
CA SER A 55 6.83 -17.35 1.31
C SER A 55 6.54 -18.83 1.57
N LYS A 56 5.31 -19.31 1.33
CA LYS A 56 4.96 -20.74 1.53
C LYS A 56 5.22 -21.65 0.34
N LYS A 57 5.72 -21.17 -0.80
CA LYS A 57 6.10 -22.05 -1.92
C LYS A 57 7.42 -21.63 -2.55
N SER A 58 8.51 -22.25 -2.09
CA SER A 58 9.44 -23.02 -2.93
C SER A 58 10.77 -23.25 -2.20
N LYS A 59 10.89 -24.39 -1.50
CA LYS A 59 12.18 -25.07 -1.41
C LYS A 59 12.21 -26.12 -2.52
N PRO A 60 12.92 -25.91 -3.64
CA PRO A 60 13.24 -27.02 -4.51
C PRO A 60 14.14 -27.99 -3.72
N LYS A 61 13.72 -29.26 -3.68
CA LYS A 61 14.50 -30.38 -3.14
C LYS A 61 15.79 -30.50 -3.99
N PRO A 62 16.99 -30.55 -3.40
CA PRO A 62 18.20 -30.79 -4.18
C PRO A 62 18.14 -32.24 -4.70
N THR A 63 18.13 -32.41 -6.02
CA THR A 63 18.40 -33.69 -6.66
C THR A 63 19.92 -33.86 -6.69
N ALA A 64 20.40 -34.93 -6.05
CA ALA A 64 21.81 -35.31 -6.02
C ALA A 64 22.29 -35.76 -7.41
N ASP A 65 23.52 -35.37 -7.77
CA ASP A 65 24.33 -36.03 -8.79
C ASP A 65 25.46 -36.77 -8.06
#